data_AF-A0A7V8ZPB5-F1
#
_entry.id   AF-A0A7V8ZPB5-F1
#
_cell.length_a   1.000
_cell.length_b   1.000
_cell.length_c   1.000
_cell.angle_alpha   90.00
_cell.angle_beta   90.00
_cell.angle_gamma   90.00
#
_symmetry.space_group_name_H-M   'P 1'
#
loop_
_entity.id
_entity.type
_entity.pdbx_description
1 polymer ?
#
loop_
_entity_poly.entity_id
_entity_poly.type
_entity_poly.pdbx_seq_one_letter_code
_entity_poly.pdbx_strand_id
1 'polypeptide(L)'
;MALVKVKPTSPGRRALVKVVNRDLHKGAPFAPLVEKQSKKAGRNNNGHITTRHQGGGHKQHYRIVDFCRDKDGVGAKVERLEYDPNRSANLALLCYADGERRYVIAAKGMVAGMQVVNGSDAPIKAGNCLPLRNIPVGTTIHCVEMLPGKGAQIARAAGASVQLLAREGSYAQLRLRSGEIRKVHVECRATIGEVGNEENSLRSIGKAGAQRWRGIRPT
;
A
#
# COMPACT_ATOMS: atom_id res chain seq x y z
N MET A 1 -3.54 -15.24 3.46
CA MET A 1 -2.51 -15.21 4.52
C MET A 1 -3.05 -16.04 5.69
N ALA A 2 -2.36 -16.14 6.82
CA ALA A 2 -2.87 -16.93 7.95
C ALA A 2 -3.03 -16.08 9.22
N LEU A 3 -4.24 -16.09 9.78
CA LEU A 3 -4.52 -15.58 11.12
C LEU A 3 -4.14 -16.64 12.15
N VAL A 4 -3.19 -16.30 13.01
CA VAL A 4 -2.68 -17.20 14.04
C VAL A 4 -3.03 -16.63 15.40
N LYS A 5 -4.00 -17.27 16.08
CA LYS A 5 -4.27 -17.06 17.50
C LYS A 5 -3.17 -17.75 18.30
N VAL A 6 -2.50 -17.02 19.20
CA VAL A 6 -1.42 -17.59 19.99
C VAL A 6 -1.95 -18.31 21.23
N LYS A 7 -1.24 -19.35 21.69
CA LYS A 7 -1.54 -20.00 22.97
C LYS A 7 -1.43 -18.98 24.12
N PRO A 8 -2.34 -19.02 25.12
CA PRO A 8 -2.39 -18.05 26.21
C PRO A 8 -1.36 -18.35 27.31
N THR A 9 -0.07 -18.41 26.96
CA THR A 9 1.01 -18.70 27.91
C THR A 9 1.33 -17.54 28.86
N SER A 10 0.84 -16.33 28.58
CA SER A 10 0.91 -15.18 29.47
C SER A 10 -0.28 -14.24 29.24
N PRO A 11 -0.64 -13.38 30.23
CA PRO A 11 -1.82 -12.51 30.13
C PRO A 11 -1.81 -11.62 28.87
N GLY A 12 -0.65 -11.02 28.56
CA GLY A 12 -0.49 -10.16 27.39
C GLY A 12 -0.52 -10.87 26.04
N ARG A 13 -0.52 -12.22 26.01
CA ARG A 13 -0.63 -13.03 24.78
C ARG A 13 -2.04 -13.55 24.55
N ARG A 14 -2.89 -13.66 25.58
CA ARG A 14 -4.22 -14.29 25.50
C ARG A 14 -5.10 -13.75 24.36
N ALA A 15 -5.08 -12.44 24.15
CA ALA A 15 -5.87 -11.76 23.12
C ALA A 15 -5.09 -11.44 21.83
N LEU A 16 -3.81 -11.82 21.73
CA LEU A 16 -2.98 -11.51 20.57
C LEU A 16 -3.38 -12.39 19.37
N VAL A 17 -3.63 -11.75 18.23
CA VAL A 17 -3.87 -12.43 16.95
C VAL A 17 -2.87 -11.88 15.94
N LYS A 18 -2.01 -12.75 15.42
CA LYS A 18 -0.98 -12.39 14.45
C LYS A 18 -1.49 -12.65 13.04
N VAL A 19 -1.23 -11.71 12.13
CA VAL A 19 -1.32 -11.94 10.69
C VAL A 19 0.06 -12.40 10.25
N VAL A 20 0.17 -13.63 9.76
CA VAL A 20 1.43 -14.20 9.30
C VAL A 20 1.35 -14.39 7.79
N ASN A 21 2.18 -13.66 7.06
CA ASN A 21 2.40 -13.88 5.65
C ASN A 21 3.73 -14.61 5.47
N ARG A 22 3.68 -15.84 4.91
CA ARG A 22 4.86 -16.68 4.68
C ARG A 22 5.64 -16.26 3.45
N ASP A 23 5.00 -15.58 2.51
CA ASP A 23 5.56 -15.20 1.22
C ASP A 23 6.38 -13.90 1.30
N LEU A 24 6.39 -13.26 2.47
CA LEU A 24 7.21 -12.07 2.69
C LEU A 24 8.69 -12.42 2.79
N HIS A 25 9.50 -11.62 2.13
CA HIS A 25 10.94 -11.69 2.21
C HIS A 25 11.41 -11.51 3.65
N LYS A 26 12.32 -12.41 4.08
CA LYS A 26 12.88 -12.43 5.43
C LYS A 26 14.18 -11.63 5.56
N GLY A 27 14.78 -11.24 4.44
CA GLY A 27 16.04 -10.49 4.40
C GLY A 27 15.88 -8.98 4.54
N ALA A 28 16.97 -8.27 4.26
CA ALA A 28 17.01 -6.82 4.25
C ALA A 28 16.22 -6.24 3.05
N PRO A 29 15.71 -4.99 3.15
CA PRO A 29 15.15 -4.29 2.01
C PRO A 29 16.21 -4.02 0.93
N PHE A 30 15.76 -3.71 -0.28
CA PHE A 30 16.65 -3.32 -1.38
C PHE A 30 17.30 -1.96 -1.09
N ALA A 31 18.59 -1.99 -0.72
CA ALA A 31 19.31 -0.84 -0.17
C ALA A 31 19.20 0.47 -0.98
N PRO A 32 19.25 0.46 -2.34
CA PRO A 32 19.13 1.70 -3.12
C PRO A 32 17.79 2.44 -2.99
N LEU A 33 16.71 1.75 -2.58
CA LEU A 33 15.38 2.34 -2.43
C LEU A 33 15.01 2.59 -0.96
N VAL A 34 16.02 2.76 -0.10
CA VAL A 34 15.85 2.92 1.35
C VAL A 34 16.42 4.26 1.79
N GLU A 35 15.59 5.07 2.45
CA GLU A 35 15.97 6.37 2.99
C GLU A 35 15.91 6.39 4.53
N LYS A 36 16.72 7.27 5.12
CA LYS A 36 16.65 7.56 6.55
C LYS A 36 15.35 8.31 6.84
N GLN A 37 14.62 7.85 7.85
CA GLN A 37 13.44 8.54 8.33
C GLN A 37 13.62 8.94 9.80
N SER A 38 13.61 10.25 10.07
CA SER A 38 13.55 10.79 11.43
C SER A 38 12.09 10.89 11.90
N LYS A 39 11.86 10.70 13.20
CA LYS A 39 10.53 10.84 13.80
C LYS A 39 10.36 12.23 14.38
N LYS A 40 9.24 12.89 14.05
CA LYS A 40 8.86 14.18 14.63
C LYS A 40 8.19 14.07 16.00
N ALA A 41 7.69 12.88 16.36
CA ALA A 41 6.97 12.61 17.62
C ALA A 41 5.81 13.60 17.91
N GLY A 42 5.06 13.97 16.86
CA GLY A 42 3.92 14.89 16.97
C GLY A 42 4.27 16.37 17.14
N ARG A 43 5.55 16.75 17.00
CA ARG A 43 6.01 18.15 17.10
C ARG A 43 6.14 18.83 15.74
N ASN A 44 5.90 20.14 15.69
CA ASN A 44 6.16 20.99 14.52
C ASN A 44 7.60 21.55 14.51
N ASN A 45 7.91 22.43 13.56
CA ASN A 45 9.19 23.12 13.43
C ASN A 45 9.54 24.02 14.62
N ASN A 46 8.54 24.54 15.35
CA ASN A 46 8.73 25.32 16.58
C ASN A 46 8.94 24.43 17.82
N GLY A 47 8.93 23.11 17.68
CA GLY A 47 9.08 22.17 18.79
C GLY A 47 7.80 21.93 19.62
N HIS A 48 6.69 22.59 19.28
CA HIS A 48 5.41 22.44 19.96
C HIS A 48 4.69 21.16 19.53
N ILE A 49 4.00 20.51 20.48
CA ILE A 49 3.15 19.35 20.19
C ILE A 49 1.91 19.83 19.46
N THR A 50 1.80 19.53 18.16
CA THR A 50 0.62 19.82 17.35
C THR A 50 -0.29 18.60 17.18
N THR A 51 0.25 17.39 17.38
CA THR A 51 -0.55 16.15 17.42
C THR A 51 -0.17 15.34 18.64
N ARG A 52 -1.14 15.13 19.53
CA ARG A 52 -0.97 14.35 20.77
C ARG A 52 -0.79 12.85 20.50
N HIS A 53 -0.41 12.12 21.53
CA HIS A 53 -0.31 10.66 21.57
C HIS A 53 0.71 10.03 20.59
N GLN A 54 1.66 10.81 20.09
CA GLN A 54 2.75 10.32 19.23
C GLN A 54 4.10 10.39 19.96
N GLY A 55 4.94 9.36 19.78
CA GLY A 55 6.32 9.35 20.28
C GLY A 55 6.85 7.97 20.63
N GLY A 56 8.18 7.81 20.56
CA GLY A 56 8.85 6.51 20.74
C GLY A 56 8.67 5.57 19.55
N GLY A 57 8.50 4.27 19.83
CA GLY A 57 8.35 3.21 18.84
C GLY A 57 9.66 2.85 18.10
N HIS A 58 9.65 1.71 17.40
CA HIS A 58 10.84 1.19 16.72
C HIS A 58 11.33 2.12 15.61
N LYS A 59 12.65 2.22 15.41
CA LYS A 59 13.24 2.99 14.29
C LYS A 59 12.83 2.35 12.96
N GLN A 60 12.56 3.18 11.97
CA GLN A 60 12.09 2.74 10.65
C GLN A 60 12.93 3.43 9.58
N HIS A 61 13.07 2.76 8.44
CA HIS A 61 13.62 3.33 7.23
C HIS A 61 12.49 3.49 6.23
N TYR A 62 12.46 4.61 5.52
CA TYR A 62 11.46 4.84 4.50
C TYR A 62 11.82 4.04 3.24
N ARG A 63 10.84 3.34 2.66
CA ARG A 63 11.01 2.73 1.33
C ARG A 63 10.41 3.66 0.30
N ILE A 64 11.22 4.04 -0.69
CA ILE A 64 10.80 4.84 -1.84
C ILE A 64 9.87 3.97 -2.69
N VAL A 65 8.60 4.37 -2.76
CA VAL A 65 7.56 3.67 -3.53
C VAL A 65 7.20 4.50 -4.74
N ASP A 66 7.11 3.81 -5.86
CA ASP A 66 6.59 4.37 -7.09
C ASP A 66 5.05 4.43 -7.03
N PHE A 67 4.55 5.63 -6.76
CA PHE A 67 3.13 5.95 -6.81
C PHE A 67 2.67 6.48 -8.17
N CYS A 68 3.60 6.84 -9.07
CA CYS A 68 3.29 7.42 -10.37
C CYS A 68 3.11 6.35 -11.44
N ARG A 69 3.84 5.24 -11.34
CA ARG A 69 3.80 4.11 -12.29
C ARG A 69 3.97 4.61 -13.73
N ASP A 70 4.97 5.44 -13.95
CA ASP A 70 5.23 6.21 -15.19
C ASP A 70 5.97 5.43 -16.28
N LYS A 71 6.61 4.31 -15.95
CA LYS A 71 7.29 3.43 -16.94
C LYS A 71 6.29 2.63 -17.75
N ASP A 72 5.75 3.25 -18.80
CA ASP A 72 4.78 2.64 -19.72
C ASP A 72 5.44 1.72 -20.74
N GLY A 73 4.75 0.64 -21.13
CA GLY A 73 5.19 -0.32 -22.14
C GLY A 73 6.34 -1.25 -21.69
N VAL A 74 7.04 -0.93 -20.61
CA VAL A 74 8.13 -1.76 -20.07
C VAL A 74 7.55 -2.78 -19.08
N GLY A 75 7.63 -4.06 -19.44
CA GLY A 75 7.26 -5.14 -18.54
C GLY A 75 8.19 -5.24 -17.34
N ALA A 76 7.61 -5.52 -16.16
CA ALA A 76 8.35 -5.76 -14.94
C ALA A 76 7.96 -7.10 -14.32
N LYS A 77 8.94 -7.81 -13.77
CA LYS A 77 8.74 -9.05 -13.03
C LYS A 77 8.74 -8.73 -11.53
N VAL A 78 7.76 -9.27 -10.80
CA VAL A 78 7.76 -9.21 -9.33
C VAL A 78 8.91 -10.09 -8.83
N GLU A 79 9.95 -9.51 -8.25
CA GLU A 79 11.05 -10.28 -7.67
C GLU A 79 10.62 -10.92 -6.35
N ARG A 80 10.02 -10.12 -5.46
CA ARG A 80 9.59 -10.57 -4.13
C ARG A 80 8.60 -9.60 -3.49
N LEU A 81 7.88 -10.11 -2.49
CA LEU A 81 7.03 -9.30 -1.63
C LEU A 81 7.77 -8.97 -0.34
N GLU A 82 7.65 -7.74 0.14
CA GLU A 82 8.35 -7.26 1.33
C GLU A 82 7.39 -6.64 2.35
N TYR A 83 7.74 -6.84 3.63
CA TYR A 83 7.13 -6.10 4.71
C TYR A 83 7.58 -4.64 4.69
N ASP A 84 6.64 -3.73 4.87
CA ASP A 84 6.96 -2.33 5.09
C ASP A 84 6.38 -1.79 6.41
N PRO A 85 7.23 -1.32 7.35
CA PRO A 85 6.79 -0.72 8.60
C PRO A 85 6.14 0.67 8.45
N ASN A 86 6.23 1.32 7.28
CA ASN A 86 5.72 2.66 7.05
C ASN A 86 4.25 2.73 6.65
N ARG A 87 3.64 1.59 6.30
CA ARG A 87 2.25 1.51 5.84
C ARG A 87 1.63 0.18 6.26
N SER A 88 0.33 0.04 6.04
CA SER A 88 -0.38 -1.22 6.31
C SER A 88 -0.22 -2.23 5.18
N ALA A 89 -0.12 -1.76 3.93
CA ALA A 89 0.06 -2.61 2.76
C ALA A 89 1.47 -3.20 2.69
N ASN A 90 1.60 -4.39 2.10
CA ASN A 90 2.90 -4.94 1.73
C ASN A 90 3.38 -4.29 0.43
N LEU A 91 4.68 -4.37 0.17
CA LEU A 91 5.28 -3.92 -1.08
C LEU A 91 5.65 -5.10 -1.97
N ALA A 92 5.64 -4.86 -3.27
CA ALA A 92 6.27 -5.72 -4.26
C ALA A 92 7.51 -5.00 -4.79
N LEU A 93 8.66 -5.67 -4.78
CA LEU A 93 9.84 -5.22 -5.50
C LEU A 93 9.72 -5.68 -6.95
N LEU A 94 9.60 -4.73 -7.87
CA LEU A 94 9.57 -4.99 -9.30
C LEU A 94 10.97 -4.85 -9.88
N CYS A 95 11.31 -5.73 -10.81
CA CYS A 95 12.47 -5.60 -11.69
C CYS A 95 11.97 -5.44 -13.12
N TYR A 96 12.18 -4.25 -13.68
CA TYR A 96 11.83 -3.92 -15.05
C TYR A 96 12.78 -4.61 -16.03
N ALA A 97 12.33 -4.78 -17.28
CA ALA A 97 13.15 -5.39 -18.33
C ALA A 97 14.46 -4.63 -18.61
N ASP A 98 14.52 -3.33 -18.31
CA ASP A 98 15.73 -2.51 -18.40
C ASP A 98 16.66 -2.60 -17.17
N GLY A 99 16.32 -3.43 -16.19
CA GLY A 99 17.12 -3.68 -14.98
C GLY A 99 16.84 -2.72 -13.82
N GLU A 100 16.03 -1.69 -14.01
CA GLU A 100 15.63 -0.81 -12.90
C GLU A 100 14.73 -1.55 -11.93
N ARG A 101 14.86 -1.25 -10.63
CA ARG A 101 14.00 -1.79 -9.59
C ARG A 101 13.19 -0.68 -8.94
N ARG A 102 11.91 -0.96 -8.68
CA ARG A 102 11.02 -0.04 -7.95
C ARG A 102 10.12 -0.81 -7.00
N TYR A 103 9.82 -0.19 -5.86
CA TYR A 103 8.75 -0.69 -5.00
C TYR A 103 7.41 -0.18 -5.46
N VAL A 104 6.42 -1.06 -5.47
CA VAL A 104 5.01 -0.71 -5.66
C VAL A 104 4.19 -1.32 -4.53
N ILE A 105 2.98 -0.81 -4.31
CA ILE A 105 2.04 -1.47 -3.40
C ILE A 105 1.66 -2.84 -3.99
N ALA A 106 1.76 -3.89 -3.16
CA ALA A 106 1.41 -5.23 -3.57
C ALA A 106 -0.12 -5.35 -3.68
N ALA A 107 -0.61 -5.62 -4.89
CA ALA A 107 -2.01 -5.93 -5.13
C ALA A 107 -2.37 -7.32 -4.61
N LYS A 108 -3.66 -7.55 -4.35
CA LYS A 108 -4.18 -8.87 -3.97
C LYS A 108 -3.88 -9.89 -5.07
N GLY A 109 -3.32 -11.03 -4.67
CA GLY A 109 -2.94 -12.11 -5.59
C GLY A 109 -1.59 -11.91 -6.30
N MET A 110 -0.85 -10.83 -6.03
CA MET A 110 0.53 -10.71 -6.50
C MET A 110 1.41 -11.79 -5.86
N VAL A 111 2.25 -12.42 -6.67
CA VAL A 111 3.23 -13.43 -6.27
C VAL A 111 4.56 -13.17 -6.97
N ALA A 112 5.66 -13.66 -6.38
CA ALA A 112 6.96 -13.60 -7.03
C ALA A 112 6.92 -14.32 -8.39
N GLY A 113 7.59 -13.75 -9.39
CA GLY A 113 7.61 -14.23 -10.76
C GLY A 113 6.49 -13.69 -11.67
N MET A 114 5.44 -13.10 -11.11
CA MET A 114 4.35 -12.50 -11.88
C MET A 114 4.85 -11.31 -12.71
N GLN A 115 4.37 -11.18 -13.95
CA GLN A 115 4.63 -10.01 -14.77
C GLN A 115 3.54 -8.94 -14.57
N VAL A 116 3.98 -7.69 -14.51
CA VAL A 116 3.15 -6.49 -14.43
C VAL A 116 3.61 -5.47 -15.46
N VAL A 117 2.67 -4.72 -16.01
CA VAL A 117 2.91 -3.72 -17.06
C VAL A 117 2.12 -2.45 -16.74
N ASN A 118 2.66 -1.30 -17.12
CA ASN A 118 1.95 -0.03 -17.10
C ASN A 118 1.68 0.46 -18.53
N GLY A 119 0.62 1.23 -18.71
CA GLY A 119 0.33 1.93 -19.96
C GLY A 119 -1.11 1.76 -20.42
N SER A 120 -1.51 2.51 -21.45
CA SER A 120 -2.86 2.43 -22.03
C SER A 120 -3.21 1.05 -22.59
N ASP A 121 -2.20 0.33 -23.07
CA ASP A 121 -2.36 -0.96 -23.76
C ASP A 121 -2.08 -2.15 -22.84
N ALA A 122 -1.87 -1.89 -21.53
CA ALA A 122 -1.63 -2.96 -20.57
C ALA A 122 -2.89 -3.85 -20.46
N PRO A 123 -2.74 -5.17 -20.29
CA PRO A 123 -3.90 -6.05 -20.16
C PRO A 123 -4.65 -5.76 -18.85
N ILE A 124 -5.97 -5.93 -18.86
CA ILE A 124 -6.83 -5.73 -17.69
C ILE A 124 -6.61 -6.87 -16.69
N LYS A 125 -5.53 -6.76 -15.90
CA LYS A 125 -5.08 -7.77 -14.94
C LYS A 125 -4.65 -7.10 -13.64
N ALA A 126 -4.90 -7.75 -12.51
CA ALA A 126 -4.51 -7.26 -11.20
C ALA A 126 -3.02 -6.93 -11.14
N GLY A 127 -2.69 -5.73 -10.66
CA GLY A 127 -1.32 -5.22 -10.55
C GLY A 127 -0.81 -4.38 -11.72
N ASN A 128 -1.53 -4.38 -12.86
CA ASN A 128 -1.24 -3.48 -13.97
C ASN A 128 -1.82 -2.08 -13.71
N CYS A 129 -1.14 -1.06 -14.20
CA CYS A 129 -1.54 0.34 -14.05
C CYS A 129 -1.94 0.93 -15.40
N LEU A 130 -3.13 1.54 -15.46
CA LEU A 130 -3.66 2.17 -16.66
C LEU A 130 -4.31 3.52 -16.31
N PRO A 131 -4.44 4.43 -17.29
CA PRO A 131 -5.35 5.57 -17.16
C PRO A 131 -6.80 5.11 -17.01
N LEU A 132 -7.61 5.82 -16.22
CA LEU A 132 -9.03 5.49 -15.98
C LEU A 132 -9.84 5.41 -17.28
N ARG A 133 -9.46 6.13 -18.33
CA ARG A 133 -10.08 6.06 -19.66
C ARG A 133 -9.96 4.67 -20.32
N ASN A 134 -8.93 3.90 -19.99
CA ASN A 134 -8.68 2.57 -20.57
C ASN A 134 -9.24 1.44 -19.70
N ILE A 135 -9.67 1.75 -18.47
CA ILE A 135 -10.17 0.76 -17.53
C ILE A 135 -11.68 0.54 -17.75
N PRO A 136 -12.15 -0.72 -17.85
CA PRO A 136 -13.58 -1.01 -17.97
C PRO A 136 -14.38 -0.54 -16.74
N VAL A 137 -15.56 0.00 -17.00
CA VAL A 137 -16.49 0.39 -15.94
C VAL A 137 -16.92 -0.83 -15.13
N GLY A 138 -17.13 -0.65 -13.82
CA GLY A 138 -17.47 -1.69 -12.86
C GLY A 138 -16.25 -2.38 -12.24
N THR A 139 -15.05 -2.19 -12.80
CA THR A 139 -13.83 -2.81 -12.27
C THR A 139 -13.40 -2.23 -10.93
N THR A 140 -12.76 -3.10 -10.15
CA THR A 140 -12.15 -2.74 -8.87
C THR A 140 -10.71 -2.30 -9.09
N ILE A 141 -10.36 -1.12 -8.57
CA ILE A 141 -9.07 -0.48 -8.73
C ILE A 141 -8.53 0.02 -7.39
N HIS A 142 -7.23 0.27 -7.31
CA HIS A 142 -6.55 0.84 -6.15
C HIS A 142 -5.42 1.77 -6.59
N CYS A 143 -4.82 2.50 -5.64
CA CYS A 143 -3.76 3.46 -5.92
C CYS A 143 -4.15 4.45 -7.03
N VAL A 144 -5.25 5.17 -6.83
CA VAL A 144 -5.78 6.12 -7.82
C VAL A 144 -5.19 7.51 -7.60
N GLU A 145 -4.82 8.18 -8.69
CA GLU A 145 -4.39 9.59 -8.67
C GLU A 145 -5.60 10.53 -8.49
N MET A 146 -5.40 11.69 -7.84
CA MET A 146 -6.42 12.74 -7.82
C MET A 146 -6.28 13.73 -8.96
N LEU A 147 -5.05 13.93 -9.44
CA LEU A 147 -4.69 14.76 -10.58
C LEU A 147 -3.73 13.97 -11.47
N PRO A 148 -3.83 14.07 -12.81
CA PRO A 148 -2.98 13.32 -13.72
C PRO A 148 -1.49 13.55 -13.41
N GLY A 149 -0.73 12.48 -13.22
CA GLY A 149 0.73 12.53 -13.00
C GLY A 149 1.18 12.96 -11.60
N LYS A 150 0.25 13.25 -10.68
CA LYS A 150 0.58 13.61 -9.28
C LYS A 150 0.94 12.38 -8.43
N GLY A 151 0.75 11.19 -8.96
CA GLY A 151 0.91 9.93 -8.26
C GLY A 151 -0.31 9.55 -7.43
N ALA A 152 -0.38 8.27 -7.07
CA ALA A 152 -1.50 7.68 -6.35
C ALA A 152 -1.68 8.29 -4.95
N GLN A 153 -2.92 8.70 -4.65
CA GLN A 153 -3.29 9.27 -3.35
C GLN A 153 -4.45 8.51 -2.69
N ILE A 154 -5.35 7.92 -3.49
CA ILE A 154 -6.56 7.23 -3.03
C ILE A 154 -6.33 5.71 -2.99
N ALA A 155 -6.94 5.04 -1.99
CA ALA A 155 -6.93 3.58 -1.80
C ALA A 155 -5.52 2.95 -1.82
N ARG A 156 -4.69 3.37 -0.86
CA ARG A 156 -3.33 2.87 -0.63
C ARG A 156 -3.19 1.95 0.59
N ALA A 157 -4.20 1.92 1.45
CA ALA A 157 -4.18 1.12 2.67
C ALA A 157 -4.45 -0.35 2.37
N ALA A 158 -3.96 -1.25 3.23
CA ALA A 158 -4.22 -2.68 3.13
C ALA A 158 -5.72 -3.00 2.99
N GLY A 159 -6.08 -3.83 2.01
CA GLY A 159 -7.48 -4.18 1.70
C GLY A 159 -8.34 -3.03 1.17
N ALA A 160 -7.76 -1.87 0.85
CA ALA A 160 -8.50 -0.78 0.24
C ALA A 160 -8.67 -1.00 -1.27
N SER A 161 -9.82 -0.58 -1.77
CA SER A 161 -10.18 -0.61 -3.19
C SER A 161 -11.23 0.46 -3.48
N VAL A 162 -11.38 0.80 -4.75
CA VAL A 162 -12.33 1.76 -5.28
C VAL A 162 -13.00 1.10 -6.47
N GLN A 163 -14.28 1.39 -6.69
CA GLN A 163 -15.00 0.90 -7.87
C GLN A 163 -15.18 2.04 -8.87
N LEU A 164 -14.85 1.79 -10.13
CA LEU A 164 -15.15 2.70 -11.24
C LEU A 164 -16.63 2.55 -11.61
N LEU A 165 -17.45 3.56 -11.33
CA LEU A 165 -18.91 3.48 -11.54
C LEU A 165 -19.35 3.91 -12.93
N ALA A 166 -18.77 5.00 -13.43
CA ALA A 166 -19.15 5.59 -14.70
C ALA A 166 -18.00 6.41 -15.28
N ARG A 167 -18.06 6.68 -16.59
CA ARG A 167 -17.19 7.62 -17.29
C ARG A 167 -18.08 8.57 -18.08
N GLU A 168 -18.00 9.86 -17.77
CA GLU A 168 -18.81 10.93 -18.33
C GLU A 168 -17.88 12.03 -18.84
N GLY A 169 -17.74 12.14 -20.16
CA GLY A 169 -16.82 13.09 -20.79
C GLY A 169 -15.39 12.94 -20.25
N SER A 170 -14.81 14.04 -19.77
CA SER A 170 -13.44 14.08 -19.24
C SER A 170 -13.30 13.59 -17.79
N TYR A 171 -14.37 13.13 -17.16
CA TYR A 171 -14.35 12.67 -15.77
C TYR A 171 -14.87 11.23 -15.60
N ALA A 172 -14.25 10.52 -14.67
CA ALA A 172 -14.67 9.21 -14.17
C ALA A 172 -15.30 9.38 -12.78
N GLN A 173 -16.39 8.66 -12.52
CA GLN A 173 -17.01 8.59 -11.20
C GLN A 173 -16.49 7.38 -10.44
N LEU A 174 -15.93 7.62 -9.24
CA LEU A 174 -15.32 6.61 -8.39
C LEU A 174 -16.08 6.49 -7.09
N ARG A 175 -16.43 5.25 -6.68
CA ARG A 175 -16.97 4.97 -5.36
C ARG A 175 -15.85 4.62 -4.39
N LEU A 176 -15.62 5.49 -3.42
CA LEU A 176 -14.60 5.30 -2.39
C LEU A 176 -15.07 4.35 -1.29
N ARG A 177 -14.13 3.81 -0.49
CA ARG A 177 -14.43 2.99 0.70
C ARG A 177 -15.26 3.73 1.76
N SER A 178 -15.20 5.06 1.79
CA SER A 178 -16.03 5.89 2.66
C SER A 178 -17.51 5.92 2.23
N GLY A 179 -17.84 5.43 1.04
CA GLY A 179 -19.15 5.59 0.41
C GLY A 179 -19.27 6.85 -0.44
N GLU A 180 -18.31 7.79 -0.35
CA GLU A 180 -18.26 8.98 -1.21
C GLU A 180 -18.16 8.59 -2.68
N ILE A 181 -18.99 9.22 -3.52
CA ILE A 181 -18.86 9.18 -4.97
C ILE A 181 -18.12 10.45 -5.39
N ARG A 182 -16.98 10.27 -6.04
CA ARG A 182 -16.09 11.37 -6.40
C ARG A 182 -15.78 11.37 -7.89
N LYS A 183 -15.81 12.55 -8.52
CA LYS A 183 -15.35 12.76 -9.89
C LYS A 183 -13.83 12.93 -9.92
N VAL A 184 -13.16 12.19 -10.81
CA VAL A 184 -11.70 12.22 -11.03
C VAL A 184 -11.45 12.29 -12.53
N HIS A 185 -10.41 13.01 -12.96
CA HIS A 185 -10.10 13.15 -14.39
C HIS A 185 -9.79 11.79 -15.04
N VAL A 186 -10.26 11.55 -16.27
CA VAL A 186 -10.09 10.24 -16.95
C VAL A 186 -8.64 9.87 -17.26
N GLU A 187 -7.76 10.86 -17.35
CA GLU A 187 -6.31 10.66 -17.54
C GLU A 187 -5.57 10.29 -16.23
N CYS A 188 -6.23 10.38 -15.07
CA CYS A 188 -5.64 9.89 -13.83
C CYS A 188 -5.37 8.38 -13.94
N ARG A 189 -4.25 7.94 -13.37
CA ARG A 189 -3.87 6.52 -13.35
C ARG A 189 -4.49 5.78 -12.17
N ALA A 190 -4.71 4.48 -12.37
CA ALA A 190 -5.10 3.56 -11.33
C ALA A 190 -4.53 2.16 -11.59
N THR A 191 -4.28 1.42 -10.51
CA THR A 191 -3.85 0.02 -10.60
C THR A 191 -5.06 -0.89 -10.47
N ILE A 192 -5.19 -1.88 -11.35
CA ILE A 192 -6.30 -2.85 -11.31
C ILE A 192 -6.16 -3.78 -10.10
N GLY A 193 -7.30 -4.08 -9.48
CA GLY A 193 -7.41 -4.96 -8.34
C GLY A 193 -7.52 -4.21 -7.02
N GLU A 194 -7.30 -4.92 -5.93
CA GLU A 194 -7.36 -4.38 -4.57
C GLU A 194 -5.97 -4.36 -3.93
N VAL A 195 -5.76 -3.50 -2.95
CA VAL A 195 -4.53 -3.56 -2.15
C VAL A 195 -4.51 -4.87 -1.36
N GLY A 196 -3.40 -5.58 -1.39
CA GLY A 196 -3.22 -6.81 -0.61
C GLY A 196 -3.22 -6.59 0.91
N ASN A 197 -2.93 -7.67 1.64
CA ASN A 197 -2.87 -7.66 3.12
C ASN A 197 -4.21 -7.32 3.81
N GLU A 198 -5.35 -7.72 3.21
CA GLU A 198 -6.70 -7.42 3.72
C GLU A 198 -6.93 -7.87 5.18
N GLU A 199 -6.31 -8.97 5.57
CA GLU A 199 -6.37 -9.54 6.93
C GLU A 199 -5.71 -8.64 7.99
N ASN A 200 -5.00 -7.57 7.60
CA ASN A 200 -4.38 -6.64 8.53
C ASN A 200 -5.38 -5.99 9.50
N SER A 201 -6.66 -5.83 9.12
CA SER A 201 -7.72 -5.34 10.02
C SER A 201 -8.10 -6.34 11.11
N LEU A 202 -7.95 -7.63 10.84
CA LEU A 202 -8.30 -8.73 11.74
C LEU A 202 -7.24 -9.00 12.82
N ARG A 203 -6.11 -8.27 12.78
CA ARG A 203 -5.04 -8.40 13.78
C ARG A 203 -5.49 -7.82 15.12
N SER A 204 -5.26 -8.57 16.20
CA SER A 204 -5.40 -8.06 17.57
C SER A 204 -4.03 -7.88 18.20
N ILE A 205 -3.84 -6.73 18.85
CA ILE A 205 -2.53 -6.26 19.34
C ILE A 205 -2.17 -6.88 20.69
N GLY A 206 -3.18 -7.32 21.45
CA GLY A 206 -3.07 -8.08 22.69
C GLY A 206 -2.62 -7.29 23.93
N LYS A 207 -1.60 -6.44 23.82
CA LYS A 207 -1.03 -5.71 24.97
C LYS A 207 -0.69 -4.25 24.66
N ALA A 208 -0.74 -3.39 25.69
CA ALA A 208 -0.40 -1.97 25.57
C ALA A 208 1.02 -1.74 25.01
N GLY A 209 2.01 -2.53 25.43
CA GLY A 209 3.39 -2.41 24.94
C GLY A 209 3.53 -2.56 23.42
N ALA A 210 2.67 -3.36 22.78
CA ALA A 210 2.70 -3.51 21.32
C ALA A 210 2.16 -2.28 20.58
N GLN A 211 1.29 -1.47 21.21
CA GLN A 211 0.96 -0.13 20.70
C GLN A 211 2.14 0.84 20.85
N ARG A 212 2.86 0.75 21.98
CA ARG A 212 4.05 1.60 22.22
C ARG A 212 5.14 1.35 21.18
N TRP A 213 5.34 0.11 20.72
CA TRP A 213 6.28 -0.23 19.65
C TRP A 213 5.97 0.49 18.33
N ARG A 214 4.71 0.86 18.10
CA ARG A 214 4.24 1.61 16.92
C ARG A 214 4.34 3.13 17.10
N GLY A 215 4.84 3.60 18.23
CA GLY A 215 4.97 5.03 18.52
C GLY A 215 3.67 5.71 18.95
N ILE A 216 2.66 4.93 19.36
CA ILE A 216 1.40 5.44 19.92
C ILE A 216 1.56 5.52 21.44
N ARG A 217 1.41 6.71 22.03
CA ARG A 217 1.41 6.95 23.48
C ARG A 217 -0.02 6.80 24.03
N PRO A 218 -0.20 6.63 25.35
CA PRO A 218 -1.52 6.64 25.97
C PRO A 218 -2.30 7.91 25.63
N THR A 219 -3.61 7.76 25.45
CA THR A 219 -4.60 8.83 25.31
C THR A 219 -5.17 9.15 26.68
#